data_AF-A0A1J0A9Q6-F1
#
_entry.id   AF-A0A1J0A9Q6-F1
#
_cell.length_a   1.000
_cell.length_b   1.000
_cell.length_c   1.000
_cell.angle_alpha   90.00
_cell.angle_beta   90.00
_cell.angle_gamma   90.00
#
_symmetry.space_group_name_H-M   'P 1'
#
loop_
_entity.id
_entity.type
_entity.pdbx_description
1 polymer ?
#
loop_
_entity_poly.entity_id
_entity_poly.type
_entity_poly.pdbx_seq_one_letter_code
_entity_poly.pdbx_strand_id
1 'polypeptide(L)'
;MRRWLWVAVFLTSCGYAADSPEQAVREFLRYSPGSPTPSYSQIQSRLCNQMVEGVPLPQRILRLYDTLDDSELTVDYAGVNLTPQIQGNRATVTVTGAVKHTQKGVVTTKKLTGEDQVLTLIRTGGRWQICPH
;
A
#
# COMPACT_ATOMS: atom_id res chain seq x y z
N MET A 1 -23.31 4.65 2.03
CA MET A 1 -22.17 4.04 2.75
C MET A 1 -21.04 3.84 1.74
N ARG A 2 -20.10 4.79 1.65
CA ARG A 2 -19.01 4.72 0.67
C ARG A 2 -17.99 3.68 1.15
N ARG A 3 -17.93 2.56 0.43
CA ARG A 3 -16.88 1.55 0.56
C ARG A 3 -15.54 2.26 0.39
N TRP A 4 -14.74 2.20 1.45
CA TRP A 4 -13.44 2.81 1.62
C TRP A 4 -12.54 2.44 0.42
N LEU A 5 -12.28 3.42 -0.44
CA LEU A 5 -11.68 3.33 -1.79
C LEU A 5 -10.17 3.01 -1.80
N TRP A 6 -9.62 2.32 -0.79
CA TRP A 6 -8.16 2.25 -0.56
C TRP A 6 -7.48 1.09 -1.28
N VAL A 7 -8.24 0.06 -1.67
CA VAL A 7 -7.71 -1.13 -2.33
C VAL A 7 -7.81 -1.03 -3.87
N ALA A 8 -8.66 -0.13 -4.38
CA ALA A 8 -9.05 -0.12 -5.79
C ALA A 8 -7.92 0.27 -6.77
N VAL A 9 -6.89 0.93 -6.25
CA VAL A 9 -5.84 1.53 -7.06
C VAL A 9 -4.76 0.52 -7.50
N PHE A 10 -4.60 -0.56 -6.73
CA PHE A 10 -3.61 -1.59 -7.03
C PHE A 10 -4.20 -2.78 -7.79
N LEU A 11 -5.50 -2.75 -8.16
CA LEU A 11 -6.33 -3.87 -8.65
C LEU A 11 -5.88 -4.59 -9.93
N THR A 12 -4.77 -4.20 -10.57
CA THR A 12 -4.34 -4.83 -11.83
C THR A 12 -2.87 -5.24 -11.89
N SER A 13 -2.07 -5.01 -10.84
CA SER A 13 -0.64 -5.34 -10.89
C SER A 13 -0.02 -5.57 -9.51
N CYS A 14 0.85 -6.58 -9.41
CA CYS A 14 1.64 -6.80 -8.21
C CYS A 14 2.70 -5.70 -8.02
N GLY A 15 2.66 -4.97 -6.91
CA GLY A 15 3.59 -3.88 -6.59
C GLY A 15 4.45 -4.17 -5.36
N TYR A 16 5.53 -3.42 -5.19
CA TYR A 16 6.47 -3.42 -4.05
C TYR A 16 7.26 -4.72 -3.86
N ALA A 17 8.47 -4.78 -4.44
CA ALA A 17 9.34 -5.94 -4.32
C ALA A 17 10.26 -5.83 -3.10
N ALA A 18 10.06 -6.66 -2.09
CA ALA A 18 10.85 -6.68 -0.86
C ALA A 18 11.42 -8.07 -0.54
N ASP A 19 12.32 -8.13 0.45
CA ASP A 19 12.97 -9.39 0.84
C ASP A 19 12.09 -10.22 1.79
N SER A 20 11.15 -9.57 2.50
CA SER A 20 10.10 -10.24 3.30
C SER A 20 8.69 -9.69 3.02
N PRO A 21 7.61 -10.44 3.32
CA PRO A 21 6.24 -9.97 3.14
C PRO A 21 5.92 -8.72 3.97
N GLU A 22 6.37 -8.67 5.21
CA GLU A 22 6.14 -7.54 6.12
C GLU A 22 6.87 -6.30 5.64
N GLN A 23 8.08 -6.44 5.09
CA GLN A 23 8.80 -5.32 4.51
C GLN A 23 8.03 -4.74 3.32
N ALA A 24 7.50 -5.58 2.44
CA ALA A 24 6.65 -5.12 1.34
C ALA A 24 5.40 -4.35 1.86
N VAL A 25 4.76 -4.85 2.92
CA VAL A 25 3.59 -4.19 3.53
C VAL A 25 3.94 -2.87 4.23
N ARG A 26 5.04 -2.78 4.98
CA ARG A 26 5.47 -1.52 5.59
C ARG A 26 5.75 -0.45 4.54
N GLU A 27 6.40 -0.86 3.46
CA GLU A 27 6.69 0.02 2.33
C GLU A 27 5.41 0.50 1.65
N PHE A 28 4.45 -0.40 1.45
CA PHE A 28 3.13 -0.03 0.94
C PHE A 28 2.40 0.98 1.85
N LEU A 29 2.36 0.75 3.16
CA LEU A 29 1.69 1.66 4.10
C LEU A 29 2.36 3.03 4.16
N ARG A 30 3.70 3.10 4.04
CA ARG A 30 4.44 4.36 3.99
C ARG A 30 4.07 5.23 2.79
N TYR A 31 3.63 4.59 1.71
CA TYR A 31 3.24 5.23 0.47
C TYR A 31 1.76 4.99 0.16
N SER A 32 0.93 5.05 1.20
CA SER A 32 -0.51 5.21 1.01
C SER A 32 -0.84 6.65 0.61
N PRO A 33 -1.94 6.88 -0.13
CA PRO A 33 -2.51 8.21 -0.29
C PRO A 33 -2.69 8.91 1.07
N GLY A 34 -2.35 10.19 1.15
CA GLY A 34 -2.31 10.98 2.40
C GLY A 34 -1.02 10.84 3.23
N SER A 35 -0.11 9.92 2.88
CA SER A 35 1.28 10.00 3.32
C SER A 35 2.05 10.99 2.41
N PRO A 36 3.18 11.58 2.85
CA PRO A 36 3.99 12.45 2.01
C PRO A 36 4.28 11.79 0.66
N THR A 37 3.91 12.46 -0.44
CA THR A 37 4.05 11.91 -1.79
C THR A 37 5.50 11.50 -2.03
N PRO A 38 5.79 10.22 -2.26
CA PRO A 38 7.14 9.80 -2.58
C PRO A 38 7.61 10.38 -3.91
N SER A 39 8.90 10.68 -4.02
CA SER A 39 9.50 11.05 -5.30
C SER A 39 9.44 9.88 -6.28
N TYR A 40 9.36 10.18 -7.58
CA TYR A 40 9.38 9.16 -8.64
C TYR A 40 10.54 8.16 -8.49
N SER A 41 11.74 8.64 -8.17
CA SER A 41 12.93 7.80 -7.95
C SER A 41 12.81 6.85 -6.76
N GLN A 42 12.13 7.26 -5.69
CA GLN A 42 11.86 6.40 -4.52
C GLN A 42 10.87 5.29 -4.87
N ILE A 43 9.86 5.61 -5.71
CA ILE A 43 8.89 4.64 -6.19
C ILE A 43 9.54 3.67 -7.19
N GLN A 44 10.26 4.19 -8.18
CA GLN A 44 10.88 3.41 -9.26
C GLN A 44 11.96 2.44 -8.78
N SER A 45 12.75 2.81 -7.77
CA SER A 45 13.77 1.90 -7.22
C SER A 45 13.19 0.72 -6.43
N ARG A 46 11.91 0.79 -6.04
CA ARG A 46 11.26 -0.18 -5.13
C ARG A 46 10.15 -0.98 -5.80
N LEU A 47 9.55 -0.41 -6.84
CA LEU A 47 8.64 -1.11 -7.72
C LEU A 47 9.45 -1.71 -8.87
N CYS A 48 9.10 -2.92 -9.27
CA CYS A 48 9.63 -3.46 -10.52
C CYS A 48 9.29 -2.50 -11.67
N ASN A 49 10.09 -2.50 -12.75
CA ASN A 49 9.81 -1.82 -14.03
C ASN A 49 8.58 -2.42 -14.76
N GLN A 50 7.54 -2.76 -14.01
CA GLN A 50 6.31 -3.31 -14.52
C GLN A 50 5.52 -2.22 -15.23
N MET A 51 4.93 -2.65 -16.35
CA MET A 51 4.05 -1.85 -17.16
C MET A 51 2.62 -2.31 -16.90
N VAL A 52 1.72 -1.38 -16.64
CA VAL A 52 0.28 -1.63 -16.51
C VAL A 52 -0.41 -0.82 -17.57
N GLU A 53 -1.07 -1.49 -18.52
CA GLU A 53 -1.72 -0.84 -19.67
C GLU A 53 -0.75 0.06 -20.47
N GLY A 54 0.52 -0.35 -20.60
CA GLY A 54 1.54 0.41 -21.31
C GLY A 54 2.10 1.62 -20.54
N VAL A 55 1.74 1.78 -19.27
CA VAL A 55 2.27 2.84 -18.39
C VAL A 55 3.13 2.23 -17.29
N PRO A 56 4.34 2.76 -17.00
CA PRO A 56 5.13 2.30 -15.86
C PRO A 56 4.35 2.43 -14.55
N LEU A 57 4.30 1.35 -13.76
CA LEU A 57 3.61 1.33 -12.48
C LEU A 57 4.00 2.51 -11.55
N PRO A 58 5.28 2.91 -11.45
CA PRO A 58 5.66 4.11 -10.69
C PRO A 58 4.95 5.38 -11.14
N GLN A 59 4.79 5.57 -12.46
CA GLN A 59 4.13 6.74 -13.03
C GLN A 59 2.62 6.69 -12.80
N ARG A 60 2.02 5.50 -12.85
CA ARG A 60 0.61 5.29 -12.53
C ARG A 60 0.34 5.69 -11.08
N ILE A 61 1.15 5.23 -10.14
CA ILE A 61 1.02 5.57 -8.71
C ILE A 61 1.14 7.07 -8.47
N LEU A 62 2.09 7.76 -9.11
CA LEU A 62 2.16 9.22 -9.00
C LEU A 62 0.88 9.91 -9.49
N ARG A 63 0.34 9.49 -10.65
CA ARG A 63 -0.93 10.04 -11.14
C ARG A 63 -2.08 9.78 -10.16
N LEU A 64 -2.06 8.65 -9.45
CA LEU A 64 -3.06 8.33 -8.45
C LEU A 64 -2.94 9.25 -7.23
N TYR A 65 -1.71 9.55 -6.80
CA TYR A 65 -1.45 10.59 -5.80
C TYR A 65 -1.98 11.95 -6.26
N ASP A 66 -1.71 12.36 -7.51
CA ASP A 66 -2.21 13.63 -8.07
C ASP A 66 -3.75 13.67 -8.11
N THR A 67 -4.42 12.54 -8.40
CA THR A 67 -5.90 12.47 -8.42
C THR A 67 -6.53 12.36 -7.04
N LEU A 68 -5.77 11.90 -6.04
CA LEU A 68 -6.20 11.77 -4.64
C LEU A 68 -5.73 12.94 -3.79
N ASP A 69 -5.10 13.94 -4.40
CA ASP A 69 -4.65 15.18 -3.77
C ASP A 69 -5.85 16.06 -3.38
N ASP A 70 -6.57 15.60 -2.37
CA ASP A 70 -7.31 16.49 -1.49
C ASP A 70 -6.23 17.06 -0.56
N SER A 71 -5.67 18.23 -0.91
CA SER A 71 -4.44 18.86 -0.35
C SER A 71 -4.35 18.98 1.19
N GLU A 72 -5.39 18.56 1.91
CA GLU A 72 -5.50 18.56 3.37
C GLU A 72 -5.68 17.16 3.97
N LEU A 73 -5.46 16.10 3.17
CA LEU A 73 -5.52 14.71 3.59
C LEU A 73 -4.16 14.23 4.11
N THR A 74 -4.07 13.95 5.41
CA THR A 74 -2.91 13.23 5.98
C THR A 74 -3.31 11.88 6.56
N VAL A 75 -2.48 10.86 6.33
CA VAL A 75 -2.66 9.50 6.85
C VAL A 75 -1.42 9.10 7.63
N ASP A 76 -1.61 8.86 8.93
CA ASP A 76 -0.56 8.40 9.84
C ASP A 76 -0.92 7.03 10.41
N TYR A 77 -0.04 6.05 10.22
CA TYR A 77 -0.19 4.73 10.81
C TYR A 77 0.59 4.64 12.14
N ALA A 78 -0.09 4.28 13.22
CA ALA A 78 0.49 4.18 14.56
C ALA A 78 0.30 2.78 15.16
N GLY A 79 1.35 2.26 15.82
CA GLY A 79 1.29 0.96 16.49
C GLY A 79 0.99 -0.21 15.54
N VAL A 80 1.47 -0.12 14.28
CA VAL A 80 1.21 -1.16 13.28
C VAL A 80 1.93 -2.45 13.64
N ASN A 81 1.15 -3.52 13.80
CA ASN A 81 1.64 -4.87 13.92
C ASN A 81 1.27 -5.68 12.67
N LEU A 82 2.25 -6.43 12.16
CA LEU A 82 2.16 -7.21 10.93
C LEU A 82 2.35 -8.69 11.26
N THR A 83 1.36 -9.51 10.92
CA THR A 83 1.43 -10.95 11.12
C THR A 83 1.42 -11.65 9.77
N PRO A 84 2.57 -12.14 9.27
CA PRO A 84 2.62 -12.91 8.03
C PRO A 84 2.14 -14.36 8.23
N GLN A 85 1.55 -14.93 7.19
CA GLN A 85 1.36 -16.37 7.04
C GLN A 85 1.89 -16.75 5.66
N ILE A 86 2.99 -17.50 5.64
CA ILE A 86 3.71 -17.86 4.41
C ILE A 86 3.35 -19.29 4.01
N GLN A 87 2.96 -19.48 2.75
CA GLN A 87 2.66 -20.77 2.14
C GLN A 87 3.34 -20.85 0.76
N GLY A 88 4.55 -21.42 0.73
CA GLY A 88 5.36 -21.51 -0.48
C GLY A 88 5.68 -20.14 -1.08
N ASN A 89 5.22 -19.90 -2.30
CA ASN A 89 5.40 -18.61 -3.00
C ASN A 89 4.27 -17.61 -2.76
N ARG A 90 3.41 -17.85 -1.77
CA ARG A 90 2.33 -16.94 -1.37
C ARG A 90 2.45 -16.59 0.09
N ALA A 91 2.06 -15.37 0.44
CA ALA A 91 1.94 -14.95 1.82
C ALA A 91 0.67 -14.11 1.99
N THR A 92 0.04 -14.21 3.15
CA THR A 92 -0.95 -13.25 3.60
C THR A 92 -0.36 -12.48 4.78
N VAL A 93 -0.57 -11.17 4.83
CA VAL A 93 -0.12 -10.34 5.94
C VAL A 93 -1.34 -9.65 6.52
N THR A 94 -1.62 -9.96 7.78
CA THR A 94 -2.65 -9.28 8.56
C THR A 94 -2.07 -8.02 9.18
N VAL A 95 -2.71 -6.88 8.93
CA VAL A 95 -2.31 -5.58 9.48
C VAL A 95 -3.25 -5.22 10.64
N THR A 96 -2.68 -4.94 11.81
CA THR A 96 -3.41 -4.43 12.98
C THR A 96 -2.74 -3.16 13.50
N GLY A 97 -3.48 -2.32 14.20
CA GLY A 97 -2.94 -1.06 14.75
C GLY A 97 -3.97 0.06 14.72
N ALA A 98 -3.52 1.29 14.50
CA ALA A 98 -4.38 2.44 14.29
C ALA A 98 -3.96 3.21 13.05
N VAL A 99 -4.95 3.75 12.34
CA VAL A 99 -4.76 4.74 11.29
C VAL A 99 -5.42 6.04 11.72
N LYS A 100 -4.66 7.11 11.68
CA LYS A 100 -5.12 8.47 11.92
C LYS A 100 -5.24 9.15 10.57
N HIS A 101 -6.38 9.79 10.37
CA HIS A 101 -6.76 10.48 9.15
C HIS A 101 -7.06 11.93 9.51
N THR A 102 -6.32 12.87 8.96
CA THR A 102 -6.63 14.29 9.08
C THR A 102 -7.19 14.74 7.75
N GLN A 103 -8.39 15.30 7.73
CA GLN A 103 -8.98 15.90 6.54
C GLN A 103 -9.59 17.24 6.94
N LYS A 104 -9.14 18.34 6.33
CA LYS A 104 -9.65 19.69 6.64
C LYS A 104 -9.57 20.06 8.12
N GLY A 105 -8.45 19.70 8.75
CA GLY A 105 -8.21 19.88 10.19
C GLY A 105 -8.98 18.93 11.11
N VAL A 106 -9.90 18.11 10.58
CA VAL A 106 -10.64 17.12 11.35
C VAL A 106 -9.84 15.82 11.43
N VAL A 107 -9.49 15.44 12.66
CA VAL A 107 -8.78 14.18 12.94
C VAL A 107 -9.77 13.07 13.25
N THR A 108 -9.71 12.00 12.47
CA THR A 108 -10.40 10.74 12.75
C THR A 108 -9.38 9.64 12.98
N THR A 109 -9.54 8.87 14.06
CA THR A 109 -8.71 7.69 14.32
C THR A 109 -9.55 6.43 14.15
N LYS A 110 -9.10 5.50 13.32
CA LYS A 110 -9.71 4.19 13.16
C LYS A 110 -8.73 3.11 13.61
N LYS A 111 -9.22 2.16 14.41
CA LYS A 111 -8.47 0.95 14.73
C LYS A 111 -8.50 0.00 13.53
N LEU A 112 -7.33 -0.50 13.13
CA LEU A 112 -7.20 -1.56 12.15
C LEU A 112 -7.36 -2.90 12.88
N THR A 113 -8.46 -3.58 12.62
CA THR A 113 -8.71 -4.95 13.07
C THR A 113 -8.23 -5.91 11.99
N GLY A 114 -7.73 -7.09 12.38
CA GLY A 114 -7.11 -8.02 11.44
C GLY A 114 -8.04 -8.54 10.34
N GLU A 115 -9.36 -8.45 10.54
CA GLU A 115 -10.38 -8.84 9.56
C GLU A 115 -10.52 -7.80 8.43
N ASP A 116 -10.23 -6.53 8.70
CA ASP A 116 -10.43 -5.43 7.75
C ASP A 116 -9.23 -5.23 6.81
N GLN A 117 -8.06 -5.80 7.13
CA GLN A 117 -6.78 -5.46 6.48
C GLN A 117 -5.86 -6.68 6.29
N VAL A 118 -6.24 -7.56 5.37
CA VAL A 118 -5.41 -8.67 4.92
C VAL A 118 -4.86 -8.36 3.54
N LEU A 119 -3.54 -8.38 3.41
CA LEU A 119 -2.84 -8.18 2.13
C LEU A 119 -2.27 -9.51 1.64
N THR A 120 -2.49 -9.83 0.37
CA THR A 120 -1.92 -11.01 -0.28
C THR A 120 -0.65 -10.63 -1.03
N LEU A 121 0.37 -11.48 -0.92
CA LEU A 121 1.65 -11.31 -1.56
C LEU A 121 2.07 -12.56 -2.31
N ILE A 122 2.77 -12.37 -3.42
CA ILE A 122 3.34 -13.43 -4.24
C ILE A 122 4.85 -13.24 -4.32
N ARG A 123 5.59 -14.34 -4.24
CA ARG A 123 7.04 -14.36 -4.43
C ARG A 123 7.36 -14.55 -5.90
N THR A 124 8.03 -13.57 -6.51
CA THR A 124 8.45 -13.59 -7.91
C THR A 124 9.89 -13.14 -8.03
N GLY A 125 10.74 -13.91 -8.71
CA GLY A 125 12.17 -13.60 -8.83
C GLY A 125 12.88 -13.47 -7.48
N GLY A 126 12.47 -14.28 -6.50
CA GLY A 126 13.02 -14.26 -5.14
C GLY A 126 12.48 -13.17 -4.21
N ARG A 127 11.75 -12.18 -4.72
CA ARG A 127 11.21 -11.04 -3.96
C ARG A 127 9.71 -11.16 -3.74
N TRP A 128 9.21 -10.67 -2.61
CA TRP A 128 7.79 -10.60 -2.27
C TRP A 128 7.15 -9.36 -2.85
N GLN A 129 5.97 -9.51 -3.46
CA GLN A 129 5.20 -8.43 -4.09
C GLN A 129 3.76 -8.47 -3.60
N ILE A 130 3.20 -7.32 -3.24
CA ILE A 130 1.78 -7.20 -2.89
C ILE A 130 0.98 -7.28 -4.17
N CYS A 131 0.09 -8.27 -4.24
CA CYS A 131 -0.79 -8.46 -5.39
C CYS A 131 -2.23 -8.14 -4.96
N PRO A 132 -2.95 -7.31 -5.72
CA PRO A 132 -4.39 -7.21 -5.53
C PRO A 132 -5.06 -8.57 -5.75
N HIS A 133 -6.22 -8.75 -5.13
CA HIS A 133 -7.11 -9.88 -5.40
C HIS A 133 -8.18 -9.51 -6.44
#